data_AF-X1HPV1-F1
#
_entry.id   AF-X1HPV1-F1
#
_cell.length_a   1.000
_cell.length_b   1.000
_cell.length_c   1.000
_cell.angle_alpha   90.00
_cell.angle_beta   90.00
_cell.angle_gamma   90.00
#
_symmetry.space_group_name_H-M   'P 1'
#
loop_
_entity.id
_entity.type
_entity.pdbx_description
1 polymer ?
#
loop_
_entity_poly.entity_id
_entity_poly.type
_entity_poly.pdbx_seq_one_letter_code
_entity_poly.pdbx_strand_id
1 'polypeptide(L)'
;MQWLIDSIVAICKAYTDSQILNGKNMPQFSIVLWQGRVVDIPDGWVICNGDNGTPNLLDRFVVCPGNDFARDETGGTMSHDHQGEDQHTHQLGAGGDLGSGKAFTTTTSQPHDVQRTGSAGTLPPYMALWYIMKL
;
A
#
# COMPACT_ATOMS: atom_id res chain seq x y z
N MET A 1 50.10 27.57 10.17
CA MET A 1 49.08 28.09 9.24
C MET A 1 48.10 27.00 8.80
N GLN A 2 48.57 25.78 8.50
CA GLN A 2 47.71 24.65 8.11
C GLN A 2 46.66 24.24 9.16
N TRP A 3 47.03 24.20 10.45
CA TRP A 3 46.11 23.85 11.54
C TRP A 3 44.86 24.75 11.63
N LEU A 4 44.98 26.03 11.25
CA LEU A 4 43.87 26.99 11.25
C LEU A 4 42.91 26.70 10.08
N ILE A 5 43.48 26.37 8.92
CA ILE A 5 42.73 25.99 7.72
C ILE A 5 41.95 24.70 7.99
N ASP A 6 42.59 23.69 8.58
CA ASP A 6 41.95 22.41 8.91
C ASP A 6 40.81 22.60 9.94
N SER A 7 41.02 23.47 10.93
CA SER A 7 40.00 23.80 11.93
C SER A 7 38.80 24.52 11.33
N ILE A 8 39.03 25.47 10.40
CA ILE A 8 37.95 26.19 9.71
C ILE A 8 37.16 25.24 8.80
N VAL A 9 37.84 24.37 8.05
CA VAL A 9 37.19 23.36 7.19
C VAL A 9 36.32 22.41 8.03
N ALA A 10 36.80 21.97 9.19
CA ALA A 10 36.04 21.12 10.11
C ALA A 10 34.76 21.82 10.63
N ILE A 11 34.87 23.10 11.02
CA ILE A 11 33.73 23.90 11.49
C ILE A 11 32.71 24.11 10.37
N CYS A 12 33.16 24.46 9.16
CA CYS A 12 32.28 24.63 8.01
C CYS A 12 31.55 23.33 7.64
N LYS A 13 32.24 22.19 7.72
CA LYS A 13 31.62 20.87 7.49
C LYS A 13 30.54 20.58 8.53
N ALA A 14 30.85 20.77 9.82
CA ALA A 14 29.89 20.55 10.90
C ALA A 14 28.65 21.47 10.78
N TYR A 15 28.86 22.74 10.41
CA TYR A 15 27.75 23.66 10.16
C TYR A 15 26.89 23.20 8.99
N THR A 16 27.49 22.82 7.87
CA THR A 16 26.76 22.34 6.68
C THR A 16 25.98 21.06 6.97
N ASP A 17 26.61 20.11 7.66
CA ASP A 17 25.97 18.87 8.12
C ASP A 17 24.77 19.20 9.03
N SER A 18 24.91 20.16 9.96
CA SER A 18 23.79 20.60 10.81
C SER A 18 22.66 21.29 10.02
N GLN A 19 22.95 22.07 8.98
CA GLN A 19 21.92 22.71 8.15
C GLN A 19 21.12 21.70 7.33
N ILE A 20 21.79 20.64 6.85
CA ILE A 20 21.15 19.53 6.12
C ILE A 20 20.31 18.68 7.09
N LEU A 21 20.87 18.32 8.24
CA LEU A 21 20.20 17.47 9.23
C LEU A 21 18.96 18.16 9.84
N ASN A 22 19.04 19.46 10.13
CA ASN A 22 17.90 20.24 10.61
C ASN A 22 16.94 20.66 9.48
N GLY A 23 17.18 20.23 8.24
CA GLY A 23 16.30 20.48 7.11
C GLY A 23 16.09 21.96 6.79
N LYS A 24 17.04 22.85 7.15
CA LYS A 24 16.86 24.31 7.00
C LYS A 24 16.77 24.76 5.55
N ASN A 25 17.22 23.91 4.62
CA ASN A 25 17.13 24.11 3.17
C ASN A 25 15.96 23.35 2.51
N MET A 26 15.12 22.66 3.30
CA MET A 26 13.94 21.97 2.80
C MET A 26 12.70 22.85 2.99
N PRO A 27 11.83 22.99 1.98
CA PRO A 27 10.55 23.67 2.16
C PRO A 27 9.72 23.03 3.27
N GLN A 28 8.96 23.86 3.99
CA GLN A 28 7.97 23.37 4.95
C GLN A 28 7.00 22.40 4.26
N PHE A 29 6.55 21.37 4.98
CA PHE A 29 5.68 20.30 4.48
C PHE A 29 6.31 19.37 3.44
N SER A 30 7.64 19.44 3.24
CA SER A 30 8.36 18.42 2.45
C SER A 30 8.26 17.06 3.14
N ILE A 31 7.89 16.03 2.38
CA ILE A 31 7.85 14.64 2.84
C ILE A 31 9.02 13.87 2.22
N VAL A 32 9.78 13.17 3.04
CA VAL A 32 10.93 12.35 2.61
C VAL A 32 10.88 10.95 3.23
N LEU A 33 11.59 10.01 2.60
CA LEU A 33 11.81 8.68 3.14
C LEU A 33 12.93 8.71 4.19
N TRP A 34 12.71 8.01 5.31
CA TRP A 34 13.63 7.91 6.44
C TRP A 34 13.84 6.46 6.84
N GLN A 35 15.10 6.02 6.84
CA GLN A 35 15.49 4.65 7.20
C GLN A 35 15.83 4.46 8.68
N GLY A 36 16.01 5.56 9.43
CA GLY A 36 16.41 5.49 10.84
C GLY A 36 15.27 5.08 11.75
N ARG A 37 15.54 4.99 13.06
CA ARG A 37 14.51 4.71 14.06
C ARG A 37 13.66 5.97 14.28
N VAL A 38 12.44 5.78 14.77
CA VAL A 38 11.53 6.90 15.11
C VAL A 38 12.13 7.81 16.17
N VAL A 39 12.87 7.25 17.12
CA VAL A 39 13.55 8.01 18.18
C VAL A 39 14.73 8.84 17.70
N ASP A 40 15.23 8.56 16.48
CA ASP A 40 16.38 9.26 15.88
C ASP A 40 15.94 10.26 14.80
N ILE A 41 14.63 10.55 14.69
CA ILE A 41 14.11 11.55 13.75
C ILE A 41 14.71 12.93 14.13
N PRO A 42 15.32 13.66 13.18
CA PRO A 42 15.93 14.95 13.48
C PRO A 42 14.92 16.00 13.92
N ASP A 43 15.39 16.96 14.72
CA ASP A 43 14.58 18.10 15.14
C ASP A 43 13.96 18.84 13.95
N GLY A 44 12.70 19.25 14.10
CA GLY A 44 11.95 19.92 13.04
C GLY A 44 11.36 18.99 11.99
N TRP A 45 11.40 17.68 12.21
CA TRP A 45 10.70 16.67 11.42
C TRP A 45 9.75 15.85 12.30
N VAL A 46 8.69 15.32 11.71
CA VAL A 46 7.73 14.44 12.38
C VAL A 46 7.36 13.28 11.48
N ILE A 47 6.99 12.14 12.06
CA ILE A 47 6.46 11.01 11.32
C ILE A 47 5.10 11.35 10.68
N CYS A 48 4.86 10.88 9.46
CA CYS A 48 3.58 11.02 8.76
C CYS A 48 2.55 9.96 9.24
N ASN A 49 2.03 10.14 10.45
CA ASN A 49 1.07 9.20 11.07
C ASN A 49 -0.35 9.77 11.23
N GLY A 50 -0.61 11.00 10.77
CA GLY A 50 -1.89 11.69 10.97
C GLY A 50 -1.88 12.68 12.13
N ASP A 51 -0.86 12.65 12.99
CA ASP A 51 -0.69 13.61 14.07
C ASP A 51 0.07 14.86 13.59
N ASN A 52 0.03 15.93 14.38
CA ASN A 52 0.77 17.19 14.12
C ASN A 52 0.50 17.81 12.74
N GLY A 53 -0.71 17.58 12.18
CA GLY A 53 -1.09 18.07 10.86
C GLY A 53 -0.45 17.33 9.69
N THR A 54 0.18 16.18 9.93
CA THR A 54 0.72 15.32 8.88
C THR A 54 -0.37 14.49 8.21
N PRO A 55 -0.21 14.08 6.94
CA PRO A 55 -1.01 12.99 6.38
C PRO A 55 -0.64 11.67 7.07
N ASN A 56 -1.61 10.76 7.21
CA ASN A 56 -1.33 9.40 7.68
C ASN A 56 -0.86 8.54 6.50
N LEU A 57 0.44 8.24 6.45
CA LEU A 57 1.09 7.44 5.42
C LEU A 57 1.57 6.07 5.94
N LEU A 58 1.13 5.65 7.12
CA LEU A 58 1.42 4.31 7.65
C LEU A 58 0.77 3.24 6.77
N ASP A 59 1.55 2.24 6.38
CA ASP A 59 1.15 1.13 5.50
C ASP A 59 0.51 1.58 4.17
N ARG A 60 0.93 2.74 3.65
CA ARG A 60 0.37 3.34 2.43
C ARG A 60 1.45 3.65 1.43
N PHE A 61 1.15 3.34 0.17
CA PHE A 61 1.92 3.82 -0.97
C PHE A 61 1.43 5.20 -1.40
N VAL A 62 2.35 6.11 -1.72
CA VAL A 62 2.03 7.49 -2.12
C VAL A 62 1.81 7.57 -3.62
N VAL A 63 0.64 8.05 -4.02
CA VAL A 63 0.30 8.38 -5.41
C VAL A 63 0.10 9.89 -5.55
N CYS A 64 0.54 10.46 -6.68
CA CYS A 64 0.28 11.86 -6.98
C CYS A 64 -1.19 12.04 -7.36
N PRO A 65 -1.92 13.02 -6.80
CA PRO A 65 -3.29 13.29 -7.22
C PRO A 65 -3.36 13.72 -8.69
N GLY A 66 -4.47 13.40 -9.34
CA GLY A 66 -4.70 13.62 -10.76
C GLY A 66 -6.17 13.44 -11.13
N ASN A 67 -6.44 12.87 -12.31
CA ASN A 67 -7.82 12.60 -12.74
C ASN A 67 -8.48 11.45 -11.96
N ASP A 68 -7.69 10.42 -11.63
CA ASP A 68 -8.19 9.17 -11.03
C ASP A 68 -8.13 9.17 -9.50
N PHE A 69 -7.31 10.04 -8.91
CA PHE A 69 -7.10 10.13 -7.46
C PHE A 69 -7.20 11.59 -7.00
N ALA A 70 -8.15 11.87 -6.10
CA ALA A 70 -8.26 13.18 -5.48
C ALA A 70 -7.17 13.41 -4.42
N ARG A 71 -6.93 14.67 -4.06
CA ARG A 71 -6.05 15.02 -2.95
C ARG A 71 -6.58 14.39 -1.66
N ASP A 72 -5.69 13.76 -0.90
CA ASP A 72 -5.96 13.06 0.37
C ASP A 72 -6.89 11.84 0.24
N GLU A 73 -7.20 11.39 -0.98
CA GLU A 73 -7.92 10.15 -1.20
C GLU A 73 -7.10 8.96 -0.69
N THR A 74 -7.78 8.00 -0.07
CA THR A 74 -7.16 6.75 0.37
C THR A 74 -7.93 5.56 -0.18
N GLY A 75 -7.20 4.50 -0.51
CA GLY A 75 -7.77 3.28 -1.06
C GLY A 75 -6.76 2.14 -1.12
N GLY A 76 -7.11 1.10 -1.89
CA GLY A 76 -6.32 -0.12 -1.99
C GLY A 76 -6.61 -1.12 -0.87
N THR A 77 -6.22 -2.37 -1.11
CA THR A 77 -6.33 -3.48 -0.16
C THR A 77 -5.07 -4.34 -0.21
N MET A 78 -4.72 -4.99 0.89
CA MET A 78 -3.58 -5.92 0.98
C MET A 78 -3.85 -7.29 0.35
N SER A 79 -5.14 -7.61 0.18
CA SER A 79 -5.62 -8.85 -0.42
C SER A 79 -6.87 -8.60 -1.25
N HIS A 80 -7.14 -9.52 -2.15
CA HIS A 80 -8.40 -9.61 -2.86
C HIS A 80 -8.90 -11.05 -2.86
N ASP A 81 -10.21 -11.21 -2.99
CA ASP A 81 -10.88 -12.50 -3.09
C ASP A 81 -11.29 -12.76 -4.55
N HIS A 82 -11.08 -13.98 -5.02
CA HIS A 82 -11.69 -14.47 -6.24
C HIS A 82 -13.07 -15.02 -5.92
N GLN A 83 -14.10 -14.46 -6.55
CA GLN A 83 -15.42 -15.07 -6.57
C GLN A 83 -15.50 -15.98 -7.79
N GLY A 84 -15.75 -17.27 -7.54
CA GLY A 84 -16.06 -18.22 -8.60
C GLY A 84 -17.55 -18.15 -8.88
N GLU A 85 -17.92 -18.03 -10.14
CA GLU A 85 -19.25 -18.39 -10.59
C GLU A 85 -19.11 -19.68 -11.38
N ASP A 86 -19.71 -20.76 -10.88
CA ASP A 86 -19.75 -22.03 -11.59
C ASP A 86 -21.22 -22.33 -11.95
N GLN A 87 -21.55 -21.91 -13.17
CA GLN A 87 -22.84 -22.17 -13.81
C GLN A 87 -22.65 -23.30 -14.82
N HIS A 88 -22.91 -24.53 -14.39
CA HIS A 88 -23.02 -25.67 -15.31
C HIS A 88 -24.25 -26.52 -15.00
N THR A 89 -24.60 -27.39 -15.95
CA THR A 89 -25.71 -28.34 -15.80
C THR A 89 -25.20 -29.76 -15.95
N HIS A 90 -25.80 -30.69 -15.20
CA HIS A 90 -25.55 -32.12 -15.41
C HIS A 90 -26.66 -32.67 -16.30
N GLN A 91 -26.26 -33.40 -17.35
CA GLN A 91 -27.16 -34.17 -18.19
C GLN A 91 -27.13 -35.64 -17.76
N LEU A 92 -28.26 -36.14 -17.26
CA LEU A 92 -28.39 -37.57 -16.95
C LEU A 92 -28.74 -38.32 -18.25
N GLY A 93 -28.03 -39.41 -18.53
CA GLY A 93 -28.34 -40.27 -19.66
C GLY A 93 -29.69 -40.96 -19.46
N ALA A 94 -30.55 -40.97 -20.49
CA ALA A 94 -31.80 -41.70 -20.44
C ALA A 94 -31.52 -43.22 -20.47
N GLY A 95 -31.90 -43.93 -19.41
CA GLY A 95 -31.99 -45.40 -19.45
C GLY A 95 -33.15 -45.82 -20.35
N GLY A 96 -32.96 -46.86 -21.17
CA GLY A 96 -33.89 -47.29 -22.22
C GLY A 96 -35.25 -47.83 -21.75
N ASP A 97 -35.54 -47.81 -20.44
CA ASP A 97 -36.66 -48.56 -19.84
C ASP A 97 -37.82 -47.69 -19.33
N LEU A 98 -37.88 -46.39 -19.66
CA LEU A 98 -38.97 -45.50 -19.23
C LEU A 98 -39.94 -45.19 -20.38
N GLY A 99 -41.13 -45.79 -20.32
CA GLY A 99 -42.26 -45.49 -21.22
C GLY A 99 -42.74 -44.04 -21.13
N SER A 100 -43.39 -43.55 -22.19
CA SER A 100 -43.74 -42.14 -22.40
C SER A 100 -44.70 -41.55 -21.36
N GLY A 101 -44.14 -41.01 -20.26
CA GLY A 101 -44.80 -40.12 -19.30
C GLY A 101 -44.28 -38.69 -19.39
N LYS A 102 -45.19 -37.70 -19.37
CA LYS A 102 -44.88 -36.26 -19.44
C LYS A 102 -44.38 -35.75 -18.07
N ALA A 103 -43.07 -35.82 -17.85
CA ALA A 103 -42.24 -34.90 -17.04
C ALA A 103 -40.98 -35.63 -16.54
N PHE A 104 -40.05 -35.93 -17.46
CA PHE A 104 -38.70 -36.34 -17.08
C PHE A 104 -37.73 -35.20 -17.45
N THR A 105 -37.34 -34.39 -16.45
CA THR A 105 -36.31 -33.37 -16.63
C THR A 105 -34.95 -34.05 -16.54
N THR A 106 -34.25 -34.20 -17.66
CA THR A 106 -32.92 -34.84 -17.74
C THR A 106 -31.77 -33.93 -17.28
N THR A 107 -32.09 -32.67 -16.98
CA THR A 107 -31.12 -31.62 -16.68
C THR A 107 -31.34 -31.16 -15.25
N THR A 108 -30.32 -31.30 -14.41
CA THR A 108 -30.32 -30.73 -13.07
C THR A 108 -29.31 -29.57 -13.01
N SER A 109 -29.75 -28.49 -12.38
CA SER A 109 -28.94 -27.34 -12.01
C SER A 109 -29.12 -27.19 -10.51
N GLN A 110 -28.26 -27.85 -9.74
CA GLN A 110 -28.12 -27.51 -8.33
C GLN A 110 -27.11 -26.37 -8.22
N PRO A 111 -27.52 -25.21 -7.69
CA PRO A 111 -26.54 -24.19 -7.33
C PRO A 111 -25.66 -24.76 -6.22
N HIS A 112 -24.34 -24.73 -6.42
CA HIS A 112 -23.40 -24.98 -5.35
C HIS A 112 -22.78 -23.65 -4.92
N ASP A 113 -22.49 -23.55 -3.63
CA ASP A 113 -21.84 -22.39 -3.04
C ASP A 113 -20.34 -22.41 -3.43
N VAL A 114 -19.95 -21.53 -4.36
CA VAL A 114 -18.56 -21.20 -4.68
C VAL A 114 -18.24 -19.75 -4.31
N GLN A 115 -18.83 -19.24 -3.20
CA GLN A 115 -18.73 -17.82 -2.79
C GLN A 115 -17.28 -17.30 -2.76
N ARG A 116 -16.27 -18.16 -2.55
CA ARG A 116 -14.84 -17.84 -2.69
C ARG A 116 -14.03 -19.03 -3.20
N THR A 117 -13.29 -18.82 -4.30
CA THR A 117 -12.33 -19.81 -4.82
C THR A 117 -10.91 -19.59 -4.29
N GLY A 118 -10.64 -18.44 -3.68
CA GLY A 118 -9.38 -18.18 -2.96
C GLY A 118 -9.18 -16.71 -2.61
N SER A 119 -8.25 -16.45 -1.68
CA SER A 119 -7.75 -15.11 -1.35
C SER A 119 -6.30 -15.01 -1.79
N ALA A 120 -5.94 -13.91 -2.46
CA ALA A 120 -4.58 -13.65 -2.90
C ALA A 120 -4.09 -12.28 -2.39
N GLY A 121 -2.82 -12.23 -1.98
CA GLY A 121 -2.16 -10.97 -1.61
C GLY A 121 -1.89 -10.11 -2.85
N THR A 122 -2.07 -8.80 -2.73
CA THR A 122 -1.82 -7.81 -3.80
C THR A 122 -0.47 -7.12 -3.66
N LEU A 123 0.27 -7.41 -2.58
CA LEU A 123 1.53 -6.76 -2.24
C LEU A 123 2.68 -7.23 -3.10
N PRO A 124 3.30 -6.33 -3.89
CA PRO A 124 4.61 -6.60 -4.47
C PRO A 124 5.68 -6.71 -3.37
N PRO A 125 6.85 -7.32 -3.64
CA PRO A 125 7.99 -7.24 -2.74
C PRO A 125 8.31 -5.78 -2.38
N TYR A 126 8.39 -5.46 -1.09
CA TYR A 126 8.57 -4.09 -0.60
C TYR A 126 9.60 -4.00 0.52
N MET A 127 10.09 -2.77 0.75
CA MET A 127 10.90 -2.40 1.91
C MET A 127 10.16 -1.25 2.63
N ALA A 128 9.84 -1.45 3.91
CA ALA A 128 9.18 -0.43 4.72
C ALA A 128 10.20 0.58 5.27
N LEU A 129 10.02 1.85 4.92
CA LEU A 129 10.73 2.99 5.49
C LEU A 129 9.70 3.96 6.08
N TRP A 130 10.14 4.86 6.95
CA TRP A 130 9.28 5.90 7.49
C TRP A 130 9.09 7.02 6.47
N TYR A 131 7.88 7.54 6.38
CA TYR A 131 7.66 8.88 5.85
C TYR A 131 7.78 9.88 6.98
N ILE A 132 8.64 10.90 6.81
CA ILE A 132 8.74 12.04 7.73
C ILE A 132 8.47 13.35 6.99
N MET A 133 7.81 14.28 7.67
CA MET A 133 7.44 15.59 7.14
C MET A 133 8.20 16.70 7.87
N LYS A 134 8.74 17.67 7.11
CA LYS A 134 9.34 18.87 7.67
C LYS A 134 8.26 19.79 8.24
N LEU A 135 8.37 20.09 9.54
CA LEU A 135 7.56 21.11 10.21
C LEU A 135 7.97 22.53 9.86
#